data_AF-A0A0U4CRH9-F1
#
_entry.id   AF-A0A0U4CRH9-F1
#
_cell.length_a   1.000
_cell.length_b   1.000
_cell.length_c   1.000
_cell.angle_alpha   90.00
_cell.angle_beta   90.00
_cell.angle_gamma   90.00
#
_symmetry.space_group_name_H-M   'P 1'
#
loop_
_entity.id
_entity.type
_entity.pdbx_description
1 polymer ?
#
loop_
_entity_poly.entity_id
_entity_poly.type
_entity_poly.pdbx_seq_one_letter_code
_entity_poly.pdbx_strand_id
1 'polypeptide(L)'
;MIDPTITEALVRLAEVAARNTAGAVQTRVQTARAAKQNENTINELAEIINQLVDDRMELMSIANVLREQLVAQTITTEEISYITEKLIPTAETLMSMSGENDKAALEALKMLVSVETLTVLQLVGFNFKAAVGEPLTEVVSEFVSSLAPKSRGAGRQSQGQKRR
;
A
#
# COMPACT_ATOMS: atom_id res chain seq x y z
N MET A 1 -10.57 -13.77 -1.30
CA MET A 1 -11.27 -13.26 -0.09
C MET A 1 -10.81 -11.83 0.13
N ILE A 2 -11.70 -10.90 0.44
CA ILE A 2 -11.33 -9.51 0.72
C ILE A 2 -10.49 -9.49 2.01
N ASP A 3 -9.44 -8.68 2.04
CA ASP A 3 -8.57 -8.53 3.21
C ASP A 3 -9.42 -8.14 4.45
N PRO A 4 -9.20 -8.78 5.63
CA PRO A 4 -9.96 -8.47 6.84
C PRO A 4 -9.84 -7.01 7.27
N THR A 5 -8.70 -6.36 7.03
CA THR A 5 -8.47 -4.93 7.34
C THR A 5 -9.29 -4.00 6.45
N ILE A 6 -9.45 -4.34 5.17
CA ILE A 6 -10.32 -3.61 4.23
C ILE A 6 -11.78 -3.74 4.66
N THR A 7 -12.19 -4.95 5.05
CA THR A 7 -13.56 -5.21 5.49
C THR A 7 -13.91 -4.38 6.73
N GLU A 8 -13.01 -4.32 7.71
CA GLU A 8 -13.18 -3.47 8.91
C GLU A 8 -13.23 -1.98 8.55
N ALA A 9 -12.35 -1.50 7.67
CA ALA A 9 -12.34 -0.11 7.22
C ALA A 9 -13.66 0.28 6.51
N LEU A 10 -14.23 -0.62 5.71
CA LEU A 10 -15.52 -0.40 5.04
C LEU A 10 -16.70 -0.35 6.02
N VAL A 11 -16.70 -1.21 7.05
CA VAL A 11 -17.72 -1.18 8.11
C VAL A 11 -17.67 0.14 8.87
N ARG A 12 -16.47 0.56 9.30
CA ARG A 12 -16.27 1.84 10.00
C ARG A 12 -16.65 3.03 9.12
N LEU A 13 -16.32 2.98 7.82
CA LEU A 13 -16.73 4.01 6.86
C LEU A 13 -18.25 4.17 6.82
N ALA A 14 -18.97 3.06 6.70
CA ALA A 14 -20.44 3.07 6.65
C ALA A 14 -21.04 3.64 7.94
N GLU A 15 -20.47 3.29 9.10
CA GLU A 15 -20.89 3.80 10.40
C GLU A 15 -20.70 5.31 10.52
N VAL A 16 -19.49 5.82 10.23
CA VAL A 16 -19.19 7.26 10.32
C VAL A 16 -19.99 8.05 9.28
N ALA A 17 -20.15 7.53 8.07
CA ALA A 17 -20.97 8.16 7.03
C ALA A 17 -22.45 8.29 7.43
N ALA A 18 -23.02 7.25 8.06
CA ALA A 18 -24.41 7.28 8.52
C ALA A 18 -24.65 8.39 9.57
N ARG A 19 -23.71 8.54 10.51
CA ARG A 19 -23.79 9.55 11.59
C ARG A 19 -23.55 10.98 11.08
N ASN A 20 -22.78 11.13 10.01
CA ASN A 20 -22.40 12.42 9.41
C ASN A 20 -23.25 12.86 8.23
N THR A 21 -24.35 12.17 7.93
CA THR A 21 -25.27 12.65 6.90
C THR A 21 -25.79 14.05 7.26
N ALA A 22 -25.99 14.89 6.25
CA ALA A 22 -26.50 16.25 6.46
C ALA A 22 -27.80 16.26 7.27
N GLY A 23 -28.68 15.27 7.04
CA GLY A 23 -29.93 15.10 7.79
C GLY A 23 -29.71 14.72 9.27
N ALA A 24 -28.77 13.82 9.57
CA ALA A 24 -28.45 13.44 10.95
C ALA A 24 -27.86 14.63 11.73
N VAL A 25 -26.90 15.35 11.14
CA VAL A 25 -26.29 16.54 11.75
C VAL A 25 -27.33 17.65 11.93
N GLN A 26 -28.16 17.91 10.93
CA GLN A 26 -29.23 18.91 11.00
C GLN A 26 -30.23 18.58 12.12
N THR A 27 -30.62 17.31 12.28
CA THR A 27 -31.52 16.86 13.34
C THR A 27 -30.91 17.10 14.73
N ARG A 28 -29.62 16.79 14.90
CA ARG A 28 -28.90 17.02 16.15
C ARG A 28 -28.82 18.51 16.49
N VAL A 29 -28.49 19.35 15.51
CA VAL A 29 -28.45 20.81 15.68
C VAL A 29 -29.83 21.39 16.03
N GLN A 30 -30.90 20.91 15.39
CA GLN A 30 -32.26 21.33 15.71
C GLN A 30 -32.67 20.91 17.12
N THR A 31 -32.34 19.68 17.51
CA THR A 31 -32.63 19.15 18.85
C THR A 31 -31.93 19.98 19.93
N ALA A 32 -30.66 20.32 19.73
CA ALA A 32 -29.91 21.15 20.67
C ALA A 32 -30.48 22.57 20.82
N ARG A 33 -31.00 23.14 19.72
CA ARG A 33 -31.66 24.45 19.72
C ARG A 33 -33.06 24.42 20.35
N ALA A 34 -33.76 23.29 20.29
CA ALA A 34 -35.10 23.14 20.83
C ALA A 34 -35.13 23.12 22.37
N ALA A 35 -34.01 22.81 23.03
CA ALA A 35 -33.88 22.78 24.49
C ALA A 35 -34.04 24.17 25.16
N LYS A 36 -33.92 25.29 24.41
CA LYS A 36 -34.14 26.69 24.87
C LYS A 36 -33.39 27.12 26.14
N GLN A 37 -32.33 26.41 26.52
CA GLN A 37 -31.46 26.72 27.65
C GLN A 37 -30.13 27.25 27.10
N ASN A 38 -29.97 28.57 27.02
CA ASN A 38 -28.89 29.22 26.24
C ASN A 38 -27.47 28.72 26.55
N GLU A 39 -27.12 28.47 27.82
CA GLU A 39 -25.81 27.90 28.19
C GLU A 39 -25.68 26.42 27.74
N ASN A 40 -26.73 25.62 27.94
CA ASN A 40 -26.71 24.21 27.56
C ASN A 40 -26.68 24.03 26.03
N THR A 41 -27.36 24.91 25.28
CA THR A 41 -27.32 24.90 23.82
C THR A 41 -25.91 25.16 23.28
N ILE A 42 -25.12 26.06 23.90
CA ILE A 42 -23.74 26.32 23.47
C ILE A 42 -22.86 25.08 23.70
N ASN A 43 -23.00 24.44 24.86
CA ASN A 43 -22.24 23.23 25.20
C ASN A 43 -22.58 22.07 24.26
N GLU A 44 -23.86 21.84 23.97
CA GLU A 44 -24.30 20.79 23.04
C GLU A 44 -23.85 21.05 21.60
N LEU A 45 -23.89 22.31 21.14
CA LEU A 45 -23.37 22.66 19.82
C LEU A 45 -21.84 22.50 19.75
N ALA A 46 -21.11 22.86 20.80
CA ALA A 46 -19.68 22.62 20.89
C ALA A 46 -19.35 21.12 20.87
N GLU A 47 -20.16 20.29 21.53
CA GLU A 47 -20.04 18.84 21.48
C GLU A 47 -20.30 18.28 20.06
N ILE A 48 -21.33 18.77 19.37
CA ILE A 48 -21.59 18.42 17.96
C ILE A 48 -20.38 18.76 17.09
N ILE A 49 -19.77 19.94 17.28
CA ILE A 49 -18.59 20.36 16.53
C ILE A 49 -17.39 19.44 16.83
N ASN A 50 -17.13 19.13 18.10
CA ASN A 50 -16.03 18.25 18.47
C ASN A 50 -16.20 16.86 17.87
N GLN A 51 -17.42 16.30 17.93
CA GLN A 51 -17.69 15.00 17.30
C GLN A 51 -17.51 15.05 15.78
N LEU A 52 -17.90 16.14 15.10
CA LEU A 52 -17.63 16.31 13.66
C LEU A 52 -16.12 16.37 13.34
N VAL A 53 -15.32 16.95 14.23
CA VAL A 53 -13.86 16.99 14.09
C VAL A 53 -13.27 15.60 14.28
N ASP A 54 -13.72 14.86 15.29
CA ASP A 54 -13.30 13.48 15.56
C ASP A 54 -13.67 12.55 14.39
N ASP A 55 -14.91 12.64 13.91
CA ASP A 55 -15.40 11.88 12.76
C ASP A 55 -14.58 12.19 11.50
N ARG A 56 -14.17 13.45 11.30
CA ARG A 56 -13.25 13.81 10.20
C ARG A 56 -11.88 13.14 10.36
N MET A 57 -11.33 13.10 11.57
CA MET A 57 -10.05 12.43 11.84
C MET A 57 -10.15 10.93 11.57
N GLU A 58 -11.26 10.30 11.97
CA GLU A 58 -11.54 8.90 11.69
C GLU A 58 -11.67 8.64 10.18
N LEU A 59 -12.41 9.46 9.45
CA LEU A 59 -12.53 9.36 7.99
C LEU A 59 -11.16 9.49 7.29
N MET A 60 -10.27 10.36 7.78
CA MET A 60 -8.91 10.49 7.25
C MET A 60 -8.09 9.22 7.52
N SER A 61 -8.22 8.63 8.71
CA SER A 61 -7.56 7.35 9.03
C SER A 61 -8.08 6.21 8.14
N ILE A 62 -9.40 6.07 7.99
CA ILE A 62 -10.03 5.08 7.12
C ILE A 62 -9.56 5.26 5.67
N ALA A 63 -9.53 6.51 5.18
CA ALA A 63 -9.07 6.81 3.83
C ALA A 63 -7.60 6.43 3.61
N ASN A 64 -6.74 6.60 4.62
CA ASN A 64 -5.35 6.19 4.54
C ASN A 64 -5.20 4.66 4.49
N VAL A 65 -5.93 3.94 5.35
CA VAL A 65 -5.93 2.46 5.34
C VAL A 65 -6.42 1.93 3.99
N LEU A 66 -7.53 2.44 3.48
CA LEU A 66 -8.04 2.05 2.17
C LEU A 66 -7.07 2.43 1.06
N ARG A 67 -6.41 3.60 1.13
CA ARG A 67 -5.36 3.96 0.17
C ARG A 67 -4.21 2.97 0.21
N GLU A 68 -3.64 2.68 1.37
CA GLU A 68 -2.46 1.81 1.46
C GLU A 68 -2.74 0.41 0.89
N GLN A 69 -3.97 -0.07 1.11
CA GLN A 69 -4.40 -1.37 0.61
C GLN A 69 -4.81 -1.36 -0.87
N LEU A 70 -5.32 -0.24 -1.41
CA LEU A 70 -5.80 -0.13 -2.80
C LEU A 70 -4.80 0.51 -3.77
N VAL A 71 -3.90 1.38 -3.31
CA VAL A 71 -2.84 2.03 -4.11
C VAL A 71 -1.81 1.02 -4.61
N ALA A 72 -1.74 -0.16 -3.99
CA ALA A 72 -0.93 -1.27 -4.46
C ALA A 72 -1.44 -1.93 -5.76
N GLN A 73 -2.62 -1.60 -6.27
CA GLN A 73 -3.35 -2.46 -7.20
C GLN A 73 -3.51 -1.99 -8.66
N THR A 74 -3.04 -0.81 -9.05
CA THR A 74 -3.22 -0.36 -10.44
C THR A 74 -2.03 0.42 -10.96
N ILE A 75 -1.53 0.03 -12.12
CA ILE A 75 -0.54 0.76 -12.91
C ILE A 75 -1.32 1.62 -13.92
N THR A 76 -0.98 2.91 -14.08
CA THR A 76 -1.63 3.75 -15.10
C THR A 76 -1.19 3.35 -16.50
N THR A 77 -1.94 3.74 -17.52
CA THR A 77 -1.58 3.46 -18.93
C THR A 77 -0.22 4.06 -19.30
N GLU A 78 0.10 5.25 -18.77
CA GLU A 78 1.38 5.93 -18.97
C GLU A 78 2.53 5.14 -18.32
N GLU A 79 2.30 4.62 -17.11
CA GLU A 79 3.27 3.78 -16.39
C GLU A 79 3.49 2.43 -17.09
N ILE A 80 2.43 1.81 -17.64
CA ILE A 80 2.53 0.60 -18.47
C ILE A 80 3.40 0.86 -19.71
N SER A 81 3.21 1.99 -20.39
CA SER A 81 4.05 2.38 -21.55
C SER A 81 5.50 2.55 -21.14
N TYR A 82 5.75 3.23 -20.02
CA TYR A 82 7.10 3.45 -19.50
C TYR A 82 7.82 2.14 -19.17
N ILE A 83 7.13 1.21 -18.51
CA ILE A 83 7.67 -0.13 -18.21
C ILE A 83 7.99 -0.85 -19.51
N THR A 84 7.06 -0.90 -20.47
CA THR A 84 7.26 -1.61 -21.75
C THR A 84 8.46 -1.05 -22.53
N GLU A 85 8.60 0.27 -22.59
CA GLU A 85 9.67 0.96 -23.34
C GLU A 85 11.05 0.85 -22.69
N LYS A 86 11.13 0.77 -21.36
CA LYS A 86 12.39 0.80 -20.62
C LYS A 86 12.84 -0.56 -20.10
N LEU A 87 11.91 -1.48 -19.82
CA LEU A 87 12.23 -2.78 -19.25
C LEU A 87 13.00 -3.65 -20.25
N ILE A 88 12.59 -3.68 -21.52
CA ILE A 88 13.23 -4.52 -22.54
C ILE A 88 14.70 -4.12 -22.78
N PRO A 89 15.05 -2.84 -23.04
CA PRO A 89 16.45 -2.43 -23.19
C PRO A 89 17.29 -2.66 -21.92
N THR A 90 16.67 -2.50 -20.75
CA THR A 90 17.36 -2.72 -19.46
C THR A 90 17.65 -4.21 -19.23
N ALA A 91 16.69 -5.08 -19.55
CA ALA A 91 16.87 -6.53 -19.48
C ALA A 91 17.93 -7.02 -20.47
N GLU A 92 17.94 -6.50 -21.70
CA GLU A 92 18.98 -6.77 -22.70
C GLU A 92 20.37 -6.36 -22.19
N THR A 93 20.46 -5.17 -21.59
CA THR A 93 21.71 -4.68 -21.00
C THR A 93 22.18 -5.60 -19.86
N LEU A 94 21.28 -6.01 -18.96
CA LEU A 94 21.61 -6.85 -17.82
C LEU A 94 22.01 -8.29 -18.24
N MET A 95 21.34 -8.86 -19.24
CA MET A 95 21.72 -10.16 -19.83
C MET A 95 23.08 -10.09 -20.52
N SER A 96 23.37 -8.98 -21.22
CA SER A 96 24.69 -8.77 -21.83
C SER A 96 25.83 -8.70 -20.79
N MET A 97 25.54 -8.20 -19.58
CA MET A 97 26.51 -8.14 -18.47
C MET A 97 26.72 -9.47 -17.76
N SER A 98 25.71 -10.35 -17.74
CA SER A 98 25.79 -11.68 -17.12
C SER A 98 26.39 -12.74 -18.04
N GLY A 99 26.55 -12.46 -19.34
CA GLY A 99 27.12 -13.39 -20.32
C GLY A 99 26.15 -14.48 -20.77
N GLU A 100 24.92 -14.50 -20.24
CA GLU A 100 23.84 -15.39 -20.64
C GLU A 100 23.03 -14.75 -21.76
N ASN A 101 23.07 -15.36 -22.95
CA ASN A 101 22.42 -14.83 -24.15
C ASN A 101 21.15 -15.64 -24.45
N ASP A 102 20.27 -15.78 -23.46
CA ASP A 102 19.09 -16.62 -23.55
C ASP A 102 17.93 -15.88 -24.24
N LYS A 103 18.02 -15.80 -25.57
CA LYS A 103 17.06 -15.07 -26.42
C LYS A 103 15.61 -15.53 -26.22
N ALA A 104 15.40 -16.80 -25.85
CA ALA A 104 14.07 -17.33 -25.59
C ALA A 104 13.43 -16.67 -24.36
N ALA A 105 14.20 -16.45 -23.30
CA ALA A 105 13.74 -15.75 -22.10
C ALA A 105 13.41 -14.28 -22.38
N LEU A 106 14.23 -13.62 -23.21
CA LEU A 106 13.98 -12.24 -23.64
C LEU A 106 12.67 -12.11 -24.46
N GLU A 107 12.41 -13.02 -25.39
CA GLU A 107 11.18 -13.02 -26.18
C GLU A 107 9.94 -13.33 -25.32
N ALA A 108 10.06 -14.24 -24.35
CA ALA A 108 9.00 -14.48 -23.38
C ALA A 108 8.71 -13.23 -22.52
N LEU A 109 9.75 -12.52 -22.09
CA LEU A 109 9.62 -11.27 -21.36
C LEU A 109 8.92 -10.18 -22.19
N LYS A 110 9.30 -10.02 -23.47
CA LYS A 110 8.64 -9.06 -24.39
C LYS A 110 7.14 -9.31 -24.52
N MET A 111 6.75 -10.59 -24.61
CA MET A 111 5.33 -10.95 -24.68
C MET A 111 4.59 -10.58 -23.39
N LEU A 112 5.16 -10.91 -22.22
CA LEU A 112 4.53 -10.68 -20.92
C LEU A 112 4.44 -9.20 -20.53
N VAL A 113 5.39 -8.38 -20.98
CA VAL A 113 5.52 -6.97 -20.62
C VAL A 113 4.87 -6.07 -21.68
N SER A 114 4.22 -6.63 -22.72
CA SER A 114 3.46 -5.84 -23.69
C SER A 114 2.33 -5.04 -23.02
N VAL A 115 2.04 -3.86 -23.56
CA VAL A 115 0.99 -2.96 -23.07
C VAL A 115 -0.34 -3.70 -22.99
N GLU A 116 -0.67 -4.48 -24.01
CA GLU A 116 -1.88 -5.28 -24.09
C GLU A 116 -1.93 -6.34 -22.98
N THR A 117 -0.84 -7.06 -22.75
CA THR A 117 -0.81 -8.14 -21.74
C THR A 117 -0.90 -7.58 -20.33
N LEU A 118 -0.14 -6.53 -20.02
CA LEU A 118 -0.21 -5.86 -18.72
C LEU A 118 -1.59 -5.26 -18.46
N THR A 119 -2.22 -4.69 -19.49
CA THR A 119 -3.60 -4.18 -19.39
C THR A 119 -4.60 -5.30 -19.14
N VAL A 120 -4.49 -6.43 -19.84
CA VAL A 120 -5.36 -7.60 -19.61
C VAL A 120 -5.18 -8.15 -18.21
N LEU A 121 -3.94 -8.29 -17.73
CA LEU A 121 -3.65 -8.72 -16.36
C LEU A 121 -4.27 -7.77 -15.33
N GLN A 122 -4.15 -6.46 -15.54
CA GLN A 122 -4.78 -5.46 -14.67
C GLN A 122 -6.30 -5.58 -14.64
N LEU A 123 -6.95 -5.75 -15.79
CA LEU A 123 -8.41 -5.91 -15.89
C LEU A 123 -8.91 -7.18 -15.20
N VAL A 124 -8.09 -8.24 -15.17
CA VAL A 124 -8.38 -9.50 -14.45
C VAL A 124 -8.10 -9.36 -12.94
N GLY A 125 -7.54 -8.22 -12.49
CA GLY A 125 -7.26 -7.94 -11.09
C GLY A 125 -5.90 -8.44 -10.60
N PHE A 126 -4.93 -8.57 -11.51
CA PHE A 126 -3.56 -8.96 -11.17
C PHE A 126 -2.89 -7.90 -10.29
N ASN A 127 -2.33 -8.33 -9.14
CA ASN A 127 -1.63 -7.45 -8.21
C ASN A 127 -0.13 -7.41 -8.54
N PHE A 128 0.29 -6.40 -9.31
CA PHE A 128 1.68 -6.25 -9.76
C PHE A 128 2.68 -6.04 -8.62
N LYS A 129 2.28 -5.37 -7.54
CA LYS A 129 3.16 -5.16 -6.38
C LYS A 129 3.54 -6.50 -5.74
N ALA A 130 2.56 -7.33 -5.43
CA ALA A 130 2.79 -8.62 -4.77
C ALA A 130 3.43 -9.64 -5.72
N ALA A 131 2.96 -9.72 -6.97
CA ALA A 131 3.38 -10.76 -7.89
C ALA A 131 4.74 -10.50 -8.57
N VAL A 132 5.15 -9.23 -8.69
CA VAL A 132 6.39 -8.84 -9.39
C VAL A 132 7.28 -7.96 -8.53
N GLY A 133 6.74 -6.92 -7.90
CA GLY A 133 7.51 -5.96 -7.11
C GLY A 133 8.22 -6.58 -5.90
N GLU A 134 7.50 -7.34 -5.08
CA GLU A 134 8.04 -8.00 -3.89
C GLU A 134 9.14 -9.04 -4.24
N PRO A 135 8.93 -9.99 -5.17
CA PRO A 135 9.98 -10.90 -5.60
C PRO A 135 11.22 -10.20 -6.17
N LEU A 136 11.04 -9.15 -6.98
CA LEU A 136 12.18 -8.39 -7.52
C LEU A 136 12.96 -7.69 -6.40
N THR A 137 12.27 -7.18 -5.38
CA THR A 137 12.90 -6.54 -4.23
C THR A 137 13.78 -7.53 -3.46
N GLU A 138 13.28 -8.76 -3.26
CA GLU A 138 14.03 -9.82 -2.59
C GLU A 138 15.31 -10.19 -3.36
N VAL A 139 15.20 -10.46 -4.66
CA VAL A 139 16.34 -10.80 -5.52
C VAL A 139 17.39 -9.69 -5.54
N VAL A 140 16.98 -8.43 -5.68
CA VAL A 140 17.91 -7.29 -5.67
C VAL A 140 18.59 -7.15 -4.31
N SER A 141 17.85 -7.35 -3.21
CA SER A 141 18.41 -7.30 -1.85
C SER A 141 19.46 -8.38 -1.62
N GLU A 142 19.21 -9.60 -2.08
CA GLU A 142 20.18 -10.70 -2.04
C GLU A 142 21.41 -10.40 -2.89
N PHE A 143 21.22 -9.90 -4.12
CA PHE A 143 22.31 -9.54 -5.01
C PHE A 143 23.21 -8.46 -4.41
N VAL A 144 22.62 -7.39 -3.87
CA VAL A 144 23.38 -6.31 -3.19
C VAL A 144 24.09 -6.84 -1.95
N SER A 145 23.44 -7.71 -1.17
CA SER A 145 24.06 -8.34 0.01
C SER A 145 25.23 -9.25 -0.35
N SER A 146 25.19 -9.90 -1.52
CA SER A 146 26.28 -10.73 -2.03
C SER A 146 27.51 -9.93 -2.48
N LEU A 147 27.30 -8.66 -2.89
CA LEU A 147 28.35 -7.71 -3.25
C LEU A 147 28.97 -7.02 -2.03
N ALA A 148 28.28 -7.02 -0.89
CA ALA A 148 28.83 -6.49 0.35
C ALA A 148 30.00 -7.36 0.81
N PRO A 149 31.16 -6.77 1.19
CA PRO A 149 32.30 -7.55 1.64
C PRO A 149 31.91 -8.34 2.90
N LYS A 150 32.04 -9.67 2.85
CA LYS A 150 31.91 -10.52 4.04
C LYS A 150 32.83 -9.95 5.12
N SER A 151 32.24 -9.36 6.17
CA SER A 151 32.95 -9.02 7.39
C SER A 151 33.64 -10.29 7.91
N ARG A 152 34.95 -10.40 7.67
CA ARG A 152 35.80 -11.37 8.35
C ARG A 152 35.93 -10.90 9.79
N GLY A 153 35.18 -11.53 10.69
CA GLY A 153 35.58 -11.62 12.10
C GLY A 153 34.44 -11.47 13.09
N ALA A 154 34.12 -12.57 13.79
CA ALA A 154 34.08 -12.62 15.26
C ALA A 154 33.65 -14.02 15.75
N GLY A 155 34.37 -15.06 15.36
CA GLY A 155 34.32 -16.37 16.03
C GLY A 155 35.39 -16.45 17.11
N ARG A 156 35.36 -15.56 18.11
CA ARG A 156 36.17 -15.73 19.34
C ARG A 156 35.54 -16.89 20.13
N GLN A 157 35.99 -18.12 19.86
CA GLN A 157 35.74 -19.24 20.76
C GLN A 157 36.41 -18.93 22.10
N SER A 158 35.55 -18.77 23.12
CA SER A 158 35.91 -18.75 24.53
C SER A 158 36.58 -20.09 24.89
N GLN A 159 37.91 -20.14 24.85
CA GLN A 159 38.70 -21.08 25.64
C GLN A 159 39.09 -20.38 26.93
N GLY A 160 38.47 -20.75 28.04
CA GLY A 160 38.86 -20.20 29.33
C GLY A 160 37.96 -20.54 30.51
N GLN A 161 37.73 -21.84 30.81
CA GLN A 161 37.52 -22.26 32.21
C GLN A 161 37.63 -23.79 32.39
N LYS A 162 38.86 -24.26 32.59
CA LYS A 162 39.14 -25.39 33.48
C LYS A 162 40.36 -24.99 34.33
N ARG A 163 40.09 -24.36 35.47
CA ARG A 163 41.08 -24.22 36.53
C ARG A 163 41.13 -25.53 37.31
N ARG A 164 42.32 -26.10 37.35
CA ARG A 164 42.77 -27.04 38.36
C ARG A 164 42.85 -26.36 39.73
#